data_AF-A0A1J7IUB7-F1
#
_entry.id   AF-A0A1J7IUB7-F1
#
_cell.length_a   1.000
_cell.length_b   1.000
_cell.length_c   1.000
_cell.angle_alpha   90.00
_cell.angle_beta   90.00
_cell.angle_gamma   90.00
#
_symmetry.space_group_name_H-M   'P 1'
#
loop_
_entity.id
_entity.type
_entity.pdbx_description
1 polymer ?
#
loop_
_entity_poly.entity_id
_entity_poly.type
_entity_poly.pdbx_seq_one_letter_code
_entity_poly.pdbx_strand_id
1 'polypeptide(L)'
;MAAGNFLEASNPPELLIRIFEHCLTAGDAGALAATCRYTYAVWKTHASAIISSVWPGVIPAFDEALVAARITQFVVDAEARGDRPPTEVPLHGLSSNGPTIADLSLVHKLHHLASALEVSFCHHEGRWPWPMTFDKEPPEVPPEEPERLAEWRERLHRAIYRTLIAGGALAGVYDEPLARAKAEGLDTKWLNERHHAFRNEEELTFLESYAAYNVASTLEEDEAVFGPFAAWLLQRFLADHARRKEMAQRFESGTGRAELCQQREDCPVRLFTDDTHESHGSAGNDSDAHFVVWQVIQMAWVMEHLEQTVRRCSQERTLGNHLVSQGEHKSDDNSLLRVPVVLLGIFQPEIVTLPNRVDLKDAPLVRADSTQAAAELDDGHLVDDYKPYQKSRDLTVRRLLDCVYWNTYRPNYITGNVEDSSHTRGPVPPLPFKLFQYFLRRYSGLLFAYNAWSDDDPEADTWELFARNFGLFAHDDVEGRDSDVESAFQYADFTDGSEILVSAEPAPVVVHSHFH
;
A
#
# COMPACT_ATOMS: atom_id res chain seq x y z
N MET A 1 8.58 -38.90 -47.10
CA MET A 1 8.94 -37.78 -46.21
C MET A 1 8.22 -38.03 -44.91
N ALA A 2 8.91 -38.55 -43.88
CA ALA A 2 8.35 -38.65 -42.56
C ALA A 2 8.21 -37.23 -42.01
N ALA A 3 7.00 -36.83 -41.60
CA ALA A 3 6.78 -35.59 -40.90
C ALA A 3 7.52 -35.70 -39.55
N GLY A 4 8.65 -35.01 -39.41
CA GLY A 4 9.35 -34.92 -38.13
C GLY A 4 8.41 -34.32 -37.09
N ASN A 5 8.44 -34.83 -35.86
CA ASN A 5 7.61 -34.27 -34.80
C ASN A 5 8.04 -32.81 -34.56
N PHE A 6 7.06 -31.91 -34.56
CA PHE A 6 7.25 -30.47 -34.37
C PHE A 6 7.98 -30.09 -33.06
N LEU A 7 8.05 -31.01 -32.08
CA LEU A 7 8.76 -30.82 -30.82
C LEU A 7 10.11 -31.55 -30.75
N GLU A 8 10.67 -31.99 -31.88
CA GLU A 8 12.02 -32.55 -31.95
C GLU A 8 13.08 -31.47 -31.70
N ALA A 9 14.19 -31.86 -31.05
CA ALA A 9 15.31 -30.98 -30.72
C ALA A 9 16.04 -30.40 -31.95
N SER A 10 15.68 -30.84 -33.16
CA SER A 10 16.14 -30.29 -34.43
C SER A 10 15.42 -29.01 -34.86
N ASN A 11 14.31 -28.64 -34.20
CA ASN A 11 13.59 -27.40 -34.51
C ASN A 11 14.27 -26.18 -33.88
N PRO A 12 14.14 -24.99 -34.50
CA PRO A 12 14.75 -23.77 -33.99
C PRO A 12 14.05 -23.30 -32.69
N PRO A 13 14.80 -22.95 -31.62
CA PRO A 13 14.23 -22.46 -30.37
C PRO A 13 13.39 -21.19 -30.55
N GLU A 14 13.68 -20.38 -31.57
CA GLU A 14 12.95 -19.17 -31.92
C GLU A 14 11.47 -19.44 -32.20
N LEU A 15 11.15 -20.59 -32.81
CA LEU A 15 9.76 -20.97 -33.09
C LEU A 15 9.01 -21.25 -31.79
N LEU A 16 9.64 -21.97 -30.85
CA LEU A 16 9.05 -22.24 -29.55
C LEU A 16 8.87 -20.97 -28.74
N ILE A 17 9.83 -20.04 -28.78
CA ILE A 17 9.70 -18.72 -28.14
C ILE A 17 8.48 -17.97 -28.71
N ARG A 18 8.28 -17.97 -30.04
CA ARG A 18 7.09 -17.38 -30.64
C ARG A 18 5.80 -18.05 -30.16
N ILE A 19 5.75 -19.36 -30.02
CA ILE A 19 4.55 -20.05 -29.50
C ILE A 19 4.30 -19.66 -28.05
N PHE A 20 5.36 -19.63 -27.25
CA PHE A 20 5.31 -19.17 -25.86
C PHE A 20 4.79 -17.73 -25.74
N GLU A 21 5.23 -16.82 -26.61
CA GLU A 21 4.74 -15.43 -26.67
C GLU A 21 3.24 -15.33 -27.02
N HIS A 22 2.65 -16.37 -27.61
CA HIS A 22 1.22 -16.43 -27.92
C HIS A 22 0.39 -17.19 -26.86
N CYS A 23 1.01 -17.65 -25.78
CA CYS A 23 0.27 -18.21 -24.65
C CYS A 23 -0.56 -17.10 -23.98
N LEU A 24 -1.86 -17.36 -23.77
CA LEU A 24 -2.78 -16.39 -23.17
C LEU A 24 -2.75 -16.44 -21.64
N THR A 25 -2.36 -17.58 -21.08
CA THR A 25 -2.31 -17.78 -19.64
C THR A 25 -0.97 -18.37 -19.19
N ALA A 26 -0.62 -18.16 -17.92
CA ALA A 26 0.51 -18.83 -17.30
C ALA A 26 0.34 -20.37 -17.32
N GLY A 27 -0.91 -20.85 -17.30
CA GLY A 27 -1.25 -22.27 -17.44
C GLY A 27 -0.86 -22.83 -18.81
N ASP A 28 -1.11 -22.09 -19.88
CA ASP A 28 -0.75 -22.49 -21.25
C ASP A 28 0.78 -22.56 -21.41
N ALA A 29 1.49 -21.55 -20.93
CA ALA A 29 2.95 -21.53 -20.95
C ALA A 29 3.53 -22.68 -20.10
N GLY A 30 2.98 -22.92 -18.90
CA GLY A 30 3.40 -24.03 -18.05
C GLY A 30 3.14 -25.40 -18.69
N ALA A 31 1.96 -25.59 -19.28
CA ALA A 31 1.61 -26.82 -19.99
C ALA A 31 2.53 -27.05 -21.20
N LEU A 32 2.81 -26.00 -21.97
CA LEU A 32 3.74 -26.06 -23.10
C LEU A 32 5.16 -26.42 -22.63
N ALA A 33 5.67 -25.77 -21.60
CA ALA A 33 6.97 -26.08 -21.01
C ALA A 33 7.06 -27.54 -20.50
N ALA A 34 5.94 -28.10 -20.02
CA ALA A 34 5.88 -29.47 -19.52
C ALA A 34 5.78 -30.54 -20.63
N THR A 35 5.56 -30.17 -21.89
CA THR A 35 5.36 -31.14 -22.99
C THR A 35 6.55 -32.07 -23.23
N CYS A 36 7.77 -31.54 -23.26
CA CYS A 36 8.99 -32.32 -23.43
C CYS A 36 10.23 -31.61 -22.87
N ARG A 37 11.32 -32.36 -22.71
CA ARG A 37 12.59 -31.83 -22.16
C ARG A 37 13.18 -30.68 -22.99
N TYR A 38 13.00 -30.72 -24.31
CA TYR A 38 13.50 -29.67 -25.20
C TYR A 38 12.75 -28.35 -25.00
N THR A 39 11.41 -28.40 -24.99
CA THR A 39 10.57 -27.21 -24.71
C THR A 39 10.86 -26.63 -23.32
N TYR A 40 11.02 -27.48 -22.30
CA TYR A 40 11.41 -27.04 -20.96
C TYR A 40 12.79 -26.35 -20.95
N ALA A 41 13.77 -26.88 -21.71
CA ALA A 41 15.08 -26.26 -21.82
C ALA A 41 15.02 -24.89 -22.50
N VAL A 42 14.24 -24.75 -23.58
CA VAL A 42 14.01 -23.46 -24.24
C VAL A 42 13.33 -22.47 -23.29
N TRP A 43 12.27 -22.89 -22.59
CA TRP A 43 11.63 -22.10 -21.55
C TRP A 43 12.64 -21.59 -20.52
N LYS A 44 13.49 -22.48 -19.98
CA LYS A 44 14.47 -22.11 -18.96
C LYS A 44 15.55 -21.14 -19.47
N THR A 45 16.05 -21.37 -20.68
CA THR A 45 17.09 -20.52 -21.29
C THR A 45 16.55 -19.15 -21.70
N HIS A 46 15.28 -19.07 -22.11
CA HIS A 46 14.64 -17.85 -22.59
C HIS A 46 13.55 -17.32 -21.65
N ALA A 47 13.62 -17.70 -20.37
CA ALA A 47 12.58 -17.41 -19.38
C ALA A 47 12.24 -15.92 -19.34
N SER A 48 13.25 -15.04 -19.28
CA SER A 48 13.00 -13.60 -19.21
C SER A 48 12.16 -13.08 -20.38
N ALA A 49 12.45 -13.49 -21.62
CA ALA A 49 11.72 -13.01 -22.78
C ALA A 49 10.26 -13.52 -22.77
N ILE A 50 10.07 -14.80 -22.46
CA ILE A 50 8.75 -15.42 -22.42
C ILE A 50 7.92 -14.87 -21.26
N ILE A 51 8.54 -14.68 -20.10
CA ILE A 51 7.86 -14.16 -18.93
C ILE A 51 7.34 -12.74 -19.20
N SER A 52 8.20 -11.89 -19.74
CA SER A 52 7.86 -10.51 -20.10
C SER A 52 6.76 -10.41 -21.18
N SER A 53 6.54 -11.45 -22.00
CA SER A 53 5.45 -11.43 -22.98
C SER A 53 4.10 -11.88 -22.44
N VAL A 54 4.08 -12.84 -21.51
CA VAL A 54 2.82 -13.48 -21.07
C VAL A 54 2.30 -12.90 -19.75
N TRP A 55 3.17 -12.70 -18.75
CA TRP A 55 2.72 -12.39 -17.39
C TRP A 55 2.15 -10.99 -17.19
N PRO A 56 2.58 -9.93 -17.91
CA PRO A 56 1.92 -8.62 -17.82
C PRO A 56 0.43 -8.63 -18.18
N GLY A 57 -0.02 -9.58 -19.02
CA GLY A 57 -1.44 -9.75 -19.34
C GLY A 57 -2.23 -10.55 -18.30
N VAL A 58 -1.55 -11.22 -17.36
CA VAL A 58 -2.15 -12.10 -16.35
C VAL A 58 -2.14 -11.45 -14.97
N ILE A 59 -1.06 -10.74 -14.63
CA ILE A 59 -0.84 -10.14 -13.32
C ILE A 59 -0.94 -8.62 -13.48
N PRO A 60 -1.98 -7.98 -12.90
CA PRO A 60 -2.09 -6.52 -12.92
C PRO A 60 -0.83 -5.90 -12.30
N ALA A 61 -0.32 -4.81 -12.87
CA ALA A 61 0.90 -4.14 -12.41
C ALA A 61 2.11 -5.08 -12.23
N PHE A 62 2.34 -5.99 -13.18
CA PHE A 62 3.40 -7.01 -13.10
C PHE A 62 4.80 -6.45 -12.80
N ASP A 63 5.16 -5.30 -13.39
CA ASP A 63 6.48 -4.68 -13.15
C ASP A 63 6.65 -4.27 -11.68
N GLU A 64 5.64 -3.65 -11.08
CA GLU A 64 5.62 -3.36 -9.64
C GLU A 64 5.63 -4.65 -8.81
N ALA A 65 4.87 -5.68 -9.19
CA ALA A 65 4.87 -6.96 -8.51
C ALA A 65 6.26 -7.63 -8.52
N LEU A 66 6.99 -7.51 -9.64
CA LEU A 66 8.35 -8.02 -9.80
C LEU A 66 9.33 -7.29 -8.88
N VAL A 67 9.26 -5.96 -8.81
CA VAL A 67 10.11 -5.17 -7.90
C VAL A 67 9.77 -5.51 -6.43
N ALA A 68 8.48 -5.62 -6.10
CA ALA A 68 8.01 -6.00 -4.76
C ALA A 68 8.52 -7.39 -4.36
N ALA A 69 8.49 -8.37 -5.28
CA ALA A 69 9.04 -9.70 -5.05
C ALA A 69 10.55 -9.66 -4.78
N ARG A 70 11.30 -8.97 -5.63
CA ARG A 70 12.76 -8.89 -5.51
C ARG A 70 13.21 -8.21 -4.24
N ILE A 71 12.59 -7.09 -3.88
CA ILE A 71 12.94 -6.37 -2.66
C ILE A 71 12.54 -7.15 -1.40
N THR A 72 11.40 -7.84 -1.43
CA THR A 72 11.00 -8.74 -0.34
C THR A 72 12.03 -9.85 -0.16
N GLN A 73 12.42 -10.53 -1.25
CA GLN A 73 13.42 -11.60 -1.19
C GLN A 73 14.78 -11.07 -0.71
N PHE A 74 15.15 -9.86 -1.12
CA PHE A 74 16.39 -9.21 -0.67
C PHE A 74 16.43 -9.01 0.85
N VAL A 75 15.33 -8.52 1.46
CA VAL A 75 15.23 -8.35 2.91
C VAL A 75 15.19 -9.70 3.63
N VAL A 76 14.40 -10.67 3.13
CA VAL A 76 14.33 -12.05 3.67
C VAL A 76 15.72 -12.71 3.67
N ASP A 77 16.47 -12.58 2.58
CA ASP A 77 17.79 -13.16 2.45
C ASP A 77 18.81 -12.50 3.39
N ALA A 78 18.70 -11.19 3.62
CA ALA A 78 19.53 -10.48 4.60
C ALA A 78 19.27 -11.01 6.01
N GLU A 79 18.00 -11.06 6.41
CA GLU A 79 17.60 -11.57 7.73
C GLU A 79 18.03 -13.04 7.93
N ALA A 80 17.85 -13.89 6.90
CA ALA A 80 18.24 -15.30 6.95
C ALA A 80 19.75 -15.50 7.15
N ARG A 81 20.59 -14.55 6.71
CA ARG A 81 22.04 -14.55 6.97
C ARG A 81 22.40 -13.96 8.34
N GLY A 82 21.43 -13.40 9.07
CA GLY A 82 21.67 -12.59 10.27
C GLY A 82 22.28 -11.22 9.95
N ASP A 83 22.24 -10.81 8.68
CA ASP A 83 22.65 -9.49 8.23
C ASP A 83 21.47 -8.52 8.33
N ARG A 84 21.77 -7.22 8.35
CA ARG A 84 20.74 -6.18 8.23
C ARG A 84 20.52 -5.80 6.77
N PRO A 85 19.29 -5.48 6.36
CA PRO A 85 19.08 -4.77 5.13
C PRO A 85 19.89 -3.45 5.16
N PRO A 86 20.57 -3.07 4.07
CA PRO A 86 21.21 -1.76 3.99
C PRO A 86 20.16 -0.65 4.08
N THR A 87 20.56 0.50 4.61
CA THR A 87 19.74 1.72 4.63
C THR A 87 19.44 2.23 3.22
N GLU A 88 20.38 2.05 2.29
CA GLU A 88 20.19 2.34 0.87
C GLU A 88 20.05 1.05 0.06
N VAL A 89 18.84 0.79 -0.45
CA VAL A 89 18.54 -0.35 -1.32
C VAL A 89 18.76 0.05 -2.80
N PRO A 90 19.48 -0.75 -3.61
CA PRO A 90 19.74 -0.43 -5.02
C PRO A 90 18.51 -0.70 -5.92
N LEU A 91 17.45 0.09 -5.78
CA LEU A 91 16.15 -0.11 -6.43
C LEU A 91 16.22 -0.20 -7.95
N HIS A 92 17.06 0.61 -8.60
CA HIS A 92 17.26 0.54 -10.06
C HIS A 92 17.81 -0.82 -10.53
N GLY A 93 18.62 -1.49 -9.70
CA GLY A 93 19.11 -2.84 -9.96
C GLY A 93 18.01 -3.90 -9.89
N LEU A 94 16.98 -3.66 -9.08
CA LEU A 94 15.83 -4.55 -8.94
C LEU A 94 14.85 -4.42 -10.11
N SER A 95 14.78 -3.26 -10.76
CA SER A 95 13.90 -3.02 -11.92
C SER A 95 14.54 -3.32 -13.28
N SER A 96 15.87 -3.28 -13.40
CA SER A 96 16.57 -3.33 -14.69
C SER A 96 16.82 -4.75 -15.23
N ASN A 97 16.85 -5.76 -14.37
CA ASN A 97 17.11 -7.13 -14.78
C ASN A 97 15.83 -7.81 -15.28
N GLY A 98 15.92 -8.57 -16.37
CA GLY A 98 14.80 -9.36 -16.86
C GLY A 98 14.29 -10.38 -15.83
N PRO A 99 13.00 -10.74 -15.83
CA PRO A 99 12.42 -11.66 -14.85
C PRO A 99 12.99 -13.08 -14.96
N THR A 100 13.13 -13.74 -13.82
CA THR A 100 13.60 -15.12 -13.70
C THR A 100 12.46 -16.05 -13.27
N ILE A 101 12.67 -17.36 -13.39
CA ILE A 101 11.70 -18.36 -12.88
C ILE A 101 11.55 -18.25 -11.36
N ALA A 102 12.63 -17.90 -10.64
CA ALA A 102 12.57 -17.69 -9.19
C ALA A 102 11.70 -16.48 -8.84
N ASP A 103 11.85 -15.38 -9.58
CA ASP A 103 11.01 -14.19 -9.43
C ASP A 103 9.53 -14.54 -9.56
N LEU A 104 9.17 -15.31 -10.60
CA LEU A 104 7.78 -15.69 -10.85
C LEU A 104 7.11 -16.40 -9.68
N SER A 105 7.84 -17.25 -8.96
CA SER A 105 7.26 -17.97 -7.82
C SER A 105 6.79 -17.00 -6.74
N LEU A 106 7.55 -15.93 -6.48
CA LEU A 106 7.18 -14.95 -5.47
C LEU A 106 6.19 -13.92 -6.02
N VAL A 107 6.34 -13.49 -7.27
CA VAL A 107 5.35 -12.62 -7.95
C VAL A 107 3.96 -13.25 -7.94
N HIS A 108 3.86 -14.55 -8.23
CA HIS A 108 2.58 -15.25 -8.20
C HIS A 108 1.96 -15.29 -6.78
N LYS A 109 2.80 -15.48 -5.76
CA LYS A 109 2.36 -15.43 -4.35
C LYS A 109 1.88 -14.04 -3.94
N LEU A 110 2.60 -12.99 -4.34
CA LEU A 110 2.20 -11.60 -4.09
C LEU A 110 0.93 -11.23 -4.85
N HIS A 111 0.75 -11.72 -6.07
CA HIS A 111 -0.50 -11.55 -6.81
C HIS A 111 -1.67 -12.22 -6.11
N HIS A 112 -1.49 -13.44 -5.60
CA HIS A 112 -2.52 -14.13 -4.83
C HIS A 112 -2.88 -13.34 -3.55
N LEU A 113 -1.88 -12.80 -2.85
CA LEU A 113 -2.10 -11.87 -1.73
C LEU A 113 -2.90 -10.63 -2.16
N ALA A 114 -2.50 -9.95 -3.25
CA ALA A 114 -3.20 -8.77 -3.74
C ALA A 114 -4.66 -9.07 -4.11
N SER A 115 -4.93 -10.24 -4.71
CA SER A 115 -6.29 -10.71 -4.98
C SER A 115 -7.08 -11.04 -3.71
N ALA A 116 -6.45 -11.61 -2.68
CA ALA A 116 -7.11 -11.85 -1.40
C ALA A 116 -7.47 -10.52 -0.70
N LEU A 117 -6.57 -9.55 -0.76
CA LEU A 117 -6.79 -8.20 -0.22
C LEU A 117 -7.88 -7.48 -0.98
N GLU A 118 -7.90 -7.55 -2.32
CA GLU A 118 -8.98 -7.02 -3.16
C GLU A 118 -10.35 -7.51 -2.68
N VAL A 119 -10.50 -8.82 -2.45
CA VAL A 119 -11.74 -9.41 -1.94
C VAL A 119 -12.06 -8.91 -0.53
N SER A 120 -11.08 -8.91 0.39
CA SER A 120 -11.27 -8.45 1.77
C SER A 120 -11.74 -6.99 1.83
N PHE A 121 -11.09 -6.15 1.05
CA PHE A 121 -11.37 -4.73 0.91
C PHE A 121 -12.80 -4.46 0.42
N CYS A 122 -13.26 -5.23 -0.58
CA CYS A 122 -14.63 -5.17 -1.05
C CYS A 122 -15.67 -5.64 -0.01
N HIS A 123 -15.32 -6.50 0.94
CA HIS A 123 -16.27 -7.08 1.89
C HIS A 123 -16.36 -6.37 3.24
N HIS A 124 -15.25 -5.83 3.76
CA HIS A 124 -15.17 -5.52 5.19
C HIS A 124 -14.90 -4.07 5.54
N GLU A 125 -14.40 -3.25 4.61
CA GLU A 125 -13.83 -1.94 4.99
C GLU A 125 -14.31 -0.78 4.11
N GLY A 126 -15.20 -1.04 3.15
CA GLY A 126 -15.51 -0.08 2.10
C GLY A 126 -16.92 0.48 2.06
N ARG A 127 -17.01 1.81 2.00
CA ARG A 127 -18.15 2.51 1.42
C ARG A 127 -17.96 2.59 -0.09
N TRP A 128 -18.93 2.04 -0.83
CA TRP A 128 -18.93 2.02 -2.28
C TRP A 128 -19.31 3.39 -2.87
N PRO A 129 -18.83 3.74 -4.09
CA PRO A 129 -19.07 5.05 -4.72
C PRO A 129 -20.52 5.32 -5.18
N TRP A 130 -21.50 4.57 -4.67
CA TRP A 130 -22.91 4.68 -5.07
C TRP A 130 -23.78 5.09 -3.88
N PRO A 131 -24.85 5.88 -4.08
CA PRO A 131 -25.73 6.30 -2.99
C PRO A 131 -26.51 5.09 -2.47
N MET A 132 -25.97 4.39 -1.47
CA MET A 132 -26.69 3.38 -0.73
C MET A 132 -27.22 4.01 0.54
N THR A 133 -28.54 4.02 0.65
CA THR A 133 -29.22 4.27 1.92
C THR A 133 -28.80 3.19 2.92
N PHE A 134 -28.40 3.61 4.12
CA PHE A 134 -27.77 2.83 5.21
C PHE A 134 -28.61 1.69 5.81
N ASP A 135 -29.67 1.24 5.15
CA ASP A 135 -30.66 0.33 5.74
C ASP A 135 -30.61 -1.10 5.19
N LYS A 136 -29.63 -1.45 4.36
CA LYS A 136 -29.50 -2.81 3.78
C LYS A 136 -28.07 -3.31 3.80
N GLU A 137 -27.91 -4.61 4.08
CA GLU A 137 -26.66 -5.37 3.99
C GLU A 137 -25.87 -4.97 2.73
N PRO A 138 -24.53 -4.87 2.81
CA PRO A 138 -23.71 -4.41 1.70
C PRO A 138 -24.00 -5.31 0.49
N PRO A 139 -24.56 -4.77 -0.59
CA PRO A 139 -24.89 -5.59 -1.73
C PRO A 139 -23.57 -6.04 -2.38
N GLU A 140 -23.65 -7.20 -3.02
CA GLU A 140 -22.62 -7.84 -3.86
C GLU A 140 -22.33 -7.02 -5.13
N VAL A 141 -22.18 -5.70 -5.02
CA VAL A 141 -21.98 -4.78 -6.14
C VAL A 141 -20.47 -4.60 -6.32
N PRO A 142 -19.94 -4.83 -7.53
CA PRO A 142 -18.53 -4.62 -7.78
C PRO A 142 -18.11 -3.15 -7.60
N PRO A 143 -16.82 -2.88 -7.33
CA PRO A 143 -16.29 -1.51 -7.16
C PRO A 143 -16.51 -0.59 -8.34
N GLU A 144 -16.68 -1.19 -9.51
CA GLU A 144 -16.76 -0.51 -10.78
C GLU A 144 -17.55 -1.38 -11.76
N GLU A 145 -18.03 -0.76 -12.83
CA GLU A 145 -18.65 -1.46 -13.96
C GLU A 145 -17.75 -2.56 -14.52
N PRO A 146 -18.31 -3.70 -15.00
CA PRO A 146 -17.53 -4.85 -15.47
C PRO A 146 -16.44 -4.53 -16.50
N GLU A 147 -16.72 -3.57 -17.39
CA GLU A 147 -15.80 -3.15 -18.46
C GLU A 147 -14.56 -2.38 -17.93
N ARG A 148 -14.68 -1.81 -16.73
CA ARG A 148 -13.68 -0.94 -16.09
C ARG A 148 -13.00 -1.60 -14.89
N LEU A 149 -13.56 -2.71 -14.41
CA LEU A 149 -13.05 -3.47 -13.26
C LEU A 149 -11.59 -3.90 -13.43
N ALA A 150 -11.16 -4.21 -14.66
CA ALA A 150 -9.76 -4.56 -14.94
C ALA A 150 -8.79 -3.42 -14.61
N GLU A 151 -9.17 -2.18 -14.92
CA GLU A 151 -8.36 -1.01 -14.65
C GLU A 151 -8.37 -0.63 -13.17
N TRP A 152 -9.55 -0.67 -12.53
CA TRP A 152 -9.67 -0.51 -11.08
C TRP A 152 -8.77 -1.50 -10.33
N ARG A 153 -8.84 -2.79 -10.71
CA ARG A 153 -8.03 -3.85 -10.12
C ARG A 153 -6.55 -3.58 -10.29
N GLU A 154 -6.15 -3.14 -11.48
CA GLU A 154 -4.77 -2.77 -11.75
C GLU A 154 -4.30 -1.67 -10.80
N ARG A 155 -5.06 -0.58 -10.63
CA ARG A 155 -4.70 0.53 -9.73
C ARG A 155 -4.53 0.06 -8.30
N LEU A 156 -5.47 -0.75 -7.80
CA LEU A 156 -5.41 -1.29 -6.45
C LEU A 156 -4.19 -2.19 -6.26
N HIS A 157 -3.96 -3.15 -7.16
CA HIS A 157 -2.82 -4.07 -7.09
C HIS A 157 -1.50 -3.31 -7.17
N ARG A 158 -1.42 -2.31 -8.05
CA ARG A 158 -0.26 -1.43 -8.16
C ARG A 158 0.04 -0.69 -6.86
N ALA A 159 -0.99 -0.13 -6.20
CA ALA A 159 -0.83 0.53 -4.91
C ALA A 159 -0.35 -0.46 -3.83
N ILE A 160 -0.92 -1.68 -3.78
CA ILE A 160 -0.45 -2.76 -2.91
C ILE A 160 1.03 -3.06 -3.12
N TYR A 161 1.44 -3.33 -4.36
CA TYR A 161 2.85 -3.63 -4.63
C TYR A 161 3.77 -2.47 -4.28
N ARG A 162 3.38 -1.22 -4.56
CA ARG A 162 4.20 -0.05 -4.21
C ARG A 162 4.32 0.15 -2.71
N THR A 163 3.27 -0.12 -1.94
CA THR A 163 3.32 -0.11 -0.47
C THR A 163 4.25 -1.22 0.06
N LEU A 164 4.23 -2.42 -0.54
CA LEU A 164 5.19 -3.48 -0.22
C LEU A 164 6.64 -3.10 -0.59
N ILE A 165 6.83 -2.43 -1.73
CA ILE A 165 8.15 -1.91 -2.14
C ILE A 165 8.65 -0.89 -1.12
N ALA A 166 7.80 0.04 -0.67
CA ALA A 166 8.16 1.03 0.35
C ALA A 166 8.58 0.35 1.67
N GLY A 167 7.83 -0.67 2.11
CA GLY A 167 8.19 -1.47 3.28
C GLY A 167 9.57 -2.12 3.15
N GLY A 168 9.85 -2.75 2.01
CA GLY A 168 11.15 -3.37 1.73
C GLY A 168 12.30 -2.37 1.57
N ALA A 169 12.06 -1.22 0.93
CA ALA A 169 13.08 -0.21 0.63
C ALA A 169 13.56 0.51 1.89
N LEU A 170 12.65 0.72 2.84
CA LEU A 170 12.93 1.42 4.09
C LEU A 170 13.20 0.45 5.26
N ALA A 171 13.26 -0.86 5.02
CA ALA A 171 13.48 -1.86 6.06
C ALA A 171 14.77 -1.58 6.86
N GLY A 172 15.88 -1.30 6.18
CA GLY A 172 17.17 -1.01 6.82
C GLY A 172 17.17 0.29 7.61
N VAL A 173 16.45 1.31 7.14
CA VAL A 173 16.28 2.61 7.82
C VAL A 173 15.58 2.41 9.17
N TYR A 174 14.46 1.68 9.18
CA TYR A 174 13.66 1.50 10.39
C TYR A 174 14.25 0.45 11.35
N ASP A 175 15.05 -0.50 10.86
CA ASP A 175 15.77 -1.47 11.69
C ASP A 175 17.04 -0.88 12.34
N GLU A 176 17.59 0.23 11.81
CA GLU A 176 18.84 0.81 12.30
C GLU A 176 18.84 1.14 13.80
N PRO A 177 17.82 1.82 14.36
CA PRO A 177 17.83 2.17 15.79
C PRO A 177 17.77 0.94 16.68
N LEU A 178 17.03 -0.10 16.24
CA LEU A 178 16.93 -1.37 16.97
C LEU A 178 18.27 -2.08 17.06
N ALA A 179 18.96 -2.16 15.93
CA ALA A 179 20.28 -2.75 15.85
C ALA A 179 21.31 -1.98 16.69
N ARG A 180 21.25 -0.64 16.66
CA ARG A 180 22.15 0.21 17.45
C ARG A 180 21.89 0.06 18.94
N ALA A 181 20.63 0.09 19.36
CA ALA A 181 20.26 -0.11 20.77
C ALA A 181 20.80 -1.44 21.30
N LYS A 182 20.68 -2.52 20.51
CA LYS A 182 21.23 -3.84 20.85
C LYS A 182 22.75 -3.84 20.95
N ALA A 183 23.45 -3.15 20.04
CA ALA A 183 24.90 -3.07 20.02
C ALA A 183 25.47 -2.27 21.22
N GLU A 184 24.75 -1.23 21.66
CA GLU A 184 25.11 -0.40 22.82
C GLU A 184 24.68 -1.03 24.15
N GLY A 185 23.98 -2.17 24.11
CA GLY A 185 23.51 -2.87 25.30
C GLY A 185 22.35 -2.17 26.01
N LEU A 186 21.60 -1.32 25.31
CA LEU A 186 20.38 -0.71 25.83
C LEU A 186 19.33 -1.81 26.10
N ASP A 187 18.58 -1.68 27.19
CA ASP A 187 17.56 -2.65 27.58
C ASP A 187 16.38 -2.62 26.62
N THR A 188 16.45 -3.37 25.53
CA THR A 188 15.38 -3.51 24.52
C THR A 188 14.11 -4.21 25.03
N LYS A 189 13.94 -4.41 26.34
CA LYS A 189 12.69 -4.95 26.92
C LYS A 189 11.49 -4.05 26.70
N TRP A 190 11.67 -2.72 26.63
CA TRP A 190 10.58 -1.79 26.31
C TRP A 190 10.00 -2.03 24.91
N LEU A 191 10.77 -2.59 23.96
CA LEU A 191 10.27 -3.06 22.66
C LEU A 191 9.21 -4.17 22.78
N ASN A 192 9.24 -4.93 23.88
CA ASN A 192 8.46 -6.15 24.08
C ASN A 192 7.30 -5.98 25.07
N GLU A 193 7.21 -4.82 25.73
CA GLU A 193 6.20 -4.54 26.76
C GLU A 193 5.02 -3.79 26.15
N ARG A 194 3.80 -4.17 26.53
CA ARG A 194 2.54 -3.59 25.98
C ARG A 194 2.28 -2.15 26.44
N HIS A 195 3.18 -1.58 27.20
CA HIS A 195 2.98 -0.26 27.75
C HIS A 195 3.38 0.76 26.67
N HIS A 196 2.42 1.57 26.25
CA HIS A 196 2.61 2.74 25.39
C HIS A 196 3.40 3.85 26.10
N ALA A 197 4.39 3.52 26.93
CA ALA A 197 5.14 4.46 27.73
C ALA A 197 6.62 4.08 27.72
N PHE A 198 7.48 5.03 27.34
CA PHE A 198 8.91 4.91 27.57
C PHE A 198 9.20 4.87 29.06
N ARG A 199 10.26 4.15 29.46
CA ARG A 199 10.63 4.08 30.87
C ARG A 199 11.36 5.33 31.33
N ASN A 200 12.03 6.02 30.41
CA ASN A 200 12.73 7.27 30.65
C ASN A 200 12.82 8.12 29.36
N GLU A 201 13.17 9.39 29.54
CA GLU A 201 13.36 10.37 28.45
C GLU A 201 14.57 10.03 27.56
N GLU A 202 15.56 9.28 28.07
CA GLU A 202 16.76 8.87 27.32
C GLU A 202 16.41 7.91 26.17
N GLU A 203 15.49 6.97 26.38
CA GLU A 203 15.01 6.03 25.35
C GLU A 203 14.29 6.76 24.21
N LEU A 204 13.45 7.75 24.54
CA LEU A 204 12.76 8.58 23.55
C LEU A 204 13.77 9.46 22.79
N THR A 205 14.67 10.13 23.50
CA THR A 205 15.74 10.97 22.91
C THR A 205 16.63 10.16 21.97
N PHE A 206 16.93 8.91 22.34
CA PHE A 206 17.69 8.00 21.49
C PHE A 206 16.96 7.72 20.17
N LEU A 207 15.67 7.37 20.22
CA LEU A 207 14.89 7.13 18.99
C LEU A 207 14.73 8.40 18.15
N GLU A 208 14.44 9.55 18.78
CA GLU A 208 14.31 10.84 18.09
C GLU A 208 15.62 11.33 17.46
N SER A 209 16.77 10.77 17.83
CA SER A 209 18.03 11.04 17.13
C SER A 209 18.06 10.49 15.70
N TYR A 210 17.12 9.59 15.36
CA TYR A 210 16.96 9.05 14.02
C TYR A 210 15.80 9.75 13.31
N ALA A 211 16.06 10.32 12.14
CA ALA A 211 15.05 11.05 11.39
C ALA A 211 13.78 10.21 11.18
N ALA A 212 13.85 8.93 10.83
CA ALA A 212 12.66 8.08 10.64
C ALA A 212 11.72 7.97 11.86
N TYR A 213 12.21 8.23 13.08
CA TYR A 213 11.45 8.20 14.33
C TYR A 213 11.22 9.61 14.91
N ASN A 214 11.91 10.64 14.43
CA ASN A 214 11.75 12.00 14.91
C ASN A 214 10.49 12.66 14.31
N VAL A 215 9.47 12.89 15.13
CA VAL A 215 8.21 13.55 14.71
C VAL A 215 8.45 14.99 14.22
N ALA A 216 9.54 15.65 14.63
CA ALA A 216 9.86 17.03 14.29
C ALA A 216 11.14 17.18 13.45
N SER A 217 11.47 16.19 12.63
CA SER A 217 12.58 16.28 11.67
C SER A 217 12.43 17.44 10.70
N THR A 218 13.55 17.99 10.25
CA THR A 218 13.56 18.95 9.15
C THR A 218 13.38 18.25 7.81
N LEU A 219 13.06 19.02 6.76
CA LEU A 219 12.93 18.47 5.41
C LEU A 219 14.26 17.87 4.93
N GLU A 220 15.39 18.48 5.30
CA GLU A 220 16.74 18.01 4.96
C GLU A 220 17.09 16.70 5.67
N GLU A 221 16.69 16.54 6.94
CA GLU A 221 16.86 15.29 7.67
C GLU A 221 16.01 14.16 7.08
N ASP A 222 14.78 14.46 6.70
CA ASP A 222 13.90 13.51 6.01
C ASP A 222 14.38 13.19 4.59
N GLU A 223 14.92 14.16 3.85
CA GLU A 223 15.52 13.97 2.51
C GLU A 223 16.69 12.98 2.57
N ALA A 224 17.54 13.06 3.60
CA ALA A 224 18.67 12.16 3.77
C ALA A 224 18.24 10.68 3.94
N VAL A 225 17.02 10.44 4.44
CA VAL A 225 16.50 9.11 4.71
C VAL A 225 15.56 8.62 3.60
N PHE A 226 14.58 9.44 3.23
CA PHE A 226 13.50 9.06 2.33
C PHE A 226 13.76 9.48 0.88
N GLY A 227 14.63 10.48 0.64
CA GLY A 227 14.89 11.07 -0.67
C GLY A 227 15.25 10.06 -1.75
N PRO A 228 16.20 9.14 -1.54
CA PRO A 228 16.55 8.14 -2.55
C PRO A 228 15.35 7.28 -3.01
N PHE A 229 14.53 6.80 -2.07
CA PHE A 229 13.34 6.01 -2.39
C PHE A 229 12.24 6.88 -3.01
N ALA A 230 11.99 8.07 -2.47
CA ALA A 230 10.94 8.95 -2.93
C ALA A 230 11.22 9.49 -4.35
N ALA A 231 12.48 9.81 -4.68
CA ALA A 231 12.90 10.16 -6.03
C ALA A 231 12.69 9.00 -7.00
N TRP A 232 13.05 7.77 -6.61
CA TRP A 232 12.78 6.58 -7.42
C TRP A 232 11.27 6.39 -7.64
N LEU A 233 10.47 6.56 -6.59
CA LEU A 233 9.01 6.40 -6.64
C LEU A 233 8.37 7.47 -7.55
N LEU A 234 8.80 8.73 -7.45
CA LEU A 234 8.36 9.80 -8.34
C LEU A 234 8.69 9.50 -9.80
N GLN A 235 9.91 9.04 -10.10
CA GLN A 235 10.29 8.61 -11.45
C GLN A 235 9.39 7.48 -11.96
N ARG A 236 9.01 6.54 -11.09
CA ARG A 236 8.09 5.46 -11.45
C ARG A 236 6.68 5.95 -11.74
N PHE A 237 6.17 6.94 -10.99
CA PHE A 237 4.91 7.58 -11.31
C PHE A 237 5.00 8.28 -12.66
N LEU A 238 6.04 9.10 -12.85
CA LEU A 238 6.19 9.88 -14.07
C LEU A 238 6.47 9.03 -15.33
N ALA A 239 7.00 7.82 -15.17
CA ALA A 239 7.19 6.88 -16.28
C ALA A 239 5.87 6.28 -16.82
N ASP A 240 4.75 6.40 -16.11
CA ASP A 240 3.44 5.91 -16.55
C ASP A 240 2.78 6.90 -17.52
N HIS A 241 3.31 6.95 -18.75
CA HIS A 241 2.86 7.88 -19.78
C HIS A 241 1.39 7.72 -20.16
N ALA A 242 0.84 6.49 -20.09
CA ALA A 242 -0.54 6.23 -20.43
C ALA A 242 -1.48 6.91 -19.44
N ARG A 243 -1.27 6.68 -18.14
CA ARG A 243 -2.13 7.26 -17.08
C ARG A 243 -1.95 8.75 -16.91
N ARG A 244 -0.74 9.26 -17.09
CA ARG A 244 -0.50 10.71 -17.11
C ARG A 244 -1.27 11.37 -18.25
N LYS A 245 -1.28 10.75 -19.43
CA LYS A 245 -2.06 11.24 -20.57
C LYS A 245 -3.57 11.21 -20.28
N GLU A 246 -4.07 10.16 -19.63
CA GLU A 246 -5.47 10.10 -19.20
C GLU A 246 -5.81 11.19 -18.19
N MET A 247 -4.96 11.44 -17.19
CA MET A 247 -5.15 12.54 -16.24
C MET A 247 -5.13 13.90 -16.93
N ALA A 248 -4.16 14.14 -17.83
CA ALA A 248 -4.11 15.36 -18.62
C ALA A 248 -5.38 15.56 -19.46
N GLN A 249 -5.90 14.50 -20.08
CA GLN A 249 -7.17 14.57 -20.81
C GLN A 249 -8.34 14.96 -19.91
N ARG A 250 -8.43 14.44 -18.68
CA ARG A 250 -9.45 14.85 -17.70
C ARG A 250 -9.33 16.33 -17.34
N PHE A 251 -8.10 16.83 -17.20
CA PHE A 251 -7.81 18.25 -16.98
C PHE A 251 -8.16 19.12 -18.19
N GLU A 252 -8.02 18.62 -19.41
CA GLU A 252 -8.45 19.35 -20.61
C GLU A 252 -9.98 19.37 -20.76
N SER A 253 -10.67 18.27 -20.40
CA SER A 253 -12.12 18.17 -20.50
C SER A 253 -12.88 18.75 -19.29
N GLY A 254 -12.20 19.00 -18.17
CA GLY A 254 -12.84 19.48 -16.94
C GLY A 254 -13.79 18.44 -16.32
N THR A 255 -13.43 17.16 -16.43
CA THR A 255 -14.29 16.05 -15.98
C THR A 255 -13.67 15.30 -14.81
N GLY A 256 -14.52 14.74 -13.94
CA GLY A 256 -14.07 13.95 -12.79
C GLY A 256 -13.26 14.77 -11.80
N ARG A 257 -12.13 14.23 -11.34
CA ARG A 257 -11.22 14.85 -10.36
C ARG A 257 -10.70 16.22 -10.80
N ALA A 258 -10.59 16.44 -12.10
CA ALA A 258 -10.14 17.72 -12.63
C ALA A 258 -11.18 18.85 -12.47
N GLU A 259 -12.46 18.51 -12.34
CA GLU A 259 -13.54 19.49 -12.21
C GLU A 259 -13.36 20.33 -10.95
N LEU A 260 -13.10 19.69 -9.80
CA LEU A 260 -12.86 20.40 -8.54
C LEU A 260 -11.63 21.32 -8.61
N CYS A 261 -10.57 20.88 -9.29
CA CYS A 261 -9.37 21.71 -9.45
C CYS A 261 -9.65 22.95 -10.29
N GLN A 262 -10.41 22.83 -11.39
CA GLN A 262 -10.75 23.97 -12.25
C GLN A 262 -11.72 24.95 -11.59
N GLN A 263 -12.60 24.46 -10.73
CA GLN A 263 -13.53 25.29 -9.98
C GLN A 263 -12.86 26.05 -8.84
N ARG A 264 -11.69 25.61 -8.36
CA ARG A 264 -10.89 26.31 -7.34
C ARG A 264 -10.09 27.44 -7.96
N GLU A 265 -10.27 28.66 -7.43
CA GLU A 265 -9.48 29.83 -7.84
C GLU A 265 -7.98 29.67 -7.54
N ASP A 266 -7.62 28.90 -6.52
CA ASP A 266 -6.23 28.60 -6.13
C ASP A 266 -6.09 27.14 -5.68
N CYS A 267 -5.85 26.24 -6.63
CA CYS A 267 -5.53 24.85 -6.30
C CYS A 267 -4.14 24.79 -5.64
N PRO A 268 -3.96 24.16 -4.45
CA PRO A 268 -2.67 24.12 -3.78
C PRO A 268 -1.72 23.04 -4.34
N VAL A 269 -2.22 22.15 -5.19
CA VAL A 269 -1.45 21.01 -5.70
C VAL A 269 -0.45 21.50 -6.74
N ARG A 270 0.83 21.28 -6.48
CA ARG A 270 1.95 21.59 -7.38
C ARG A 270 2.85 20.37 -7.54
N LEU A 271 3.71 20.39 -8.55
CA LEU A 271 4.77 19.40 -8.70
C LEU A 271 6.12 20.12 -8.77
N PHE A 272 6.98 19.79 -7.81
CA PHE A 272 8.36 20.26 -7.72
C PHE A 272 9.27 19.12 -8.19
N THR A 273 9.91 19.29 -9.35
CA THR A 273 10.83 18.27 -9.90
C THR A 273 12.31 18.61 -9.68
N ASP A 274 12.60 19.89 -9.41
CA ASP A 274 13.93 20.41 -9.13
C ASP A 274 13.96 21.04 -7.72
N ASP A 275 15.16 21.32 -7.20
CA ASP A 275 15.37 22.01 -5.91
C ASP A 275 14.88 23.46 -5.93
N THR A 276 14.61 24.01 -7.10
CA THR A 276 13.99 25.32 -7.25
C THR A 276 12.48 25.16 -7.10
N HIS A 277 11.93 25.60 -5.97
CA HIS A 277 10.48 25.74 -5.73
C HIS A 277 9.79 26.76 -6.66
N GLU A 278 10.35 27.02 -7.84
CA GLU A 278 9.77 27.89 -8.86
C GLU A 278 8.87 27.06 -9.76
N SER A 279 7.56 27.09 -9.50
CA SER A 279 6.58 26.51 -10.43
C SER A 279 6.53 27.36 -11.70
N HIS A 280 7.11 26.87 -12.81
CA HIS A 280 6.75 27.38 -14.12
C HIS A 280 5.33 26.89 -14.43
N GLY A 281 4.34 27.77 -14.23
CA GLY A 281 2.88 27.50 -14.35
C GLY A 281 2.44 27.13 -15.77
N SER A 282 2.95 26.02 -16.30
CA SER A 282 2.45 25.38 -17.50
C SER A 282 1.38 24.35 -17.10
N ALA A 283 0.25 24.35 -17.80
CA ALA A 283 -0.89 23.46 -17.54
C ALA A 283 -0.54 21.95 -17.53
N GLY A 284 0.59 21.55 -18.15
CA GLY A 284 1.08 20.18 -18.07
C GLY A 284 1.57 19.78 -16.67
N ASN A 285 2.06 20.74 -15.88
CA ASN A 285 2.58 20.47 -14.54
C ASN A 285 1.46 20.15 -13.53
N ASP A 286 0.27 20.72 -13.72
CA ASP A 286 -0.84 20.57 -12.77
C ASP A 286 -1.46 19.16 -12.84
N SER A 287 -1.71 18.64 -14.05
CA SER A 287 -2.24 17.28 -14.22
C SER A 287 -1.28 16.20 -13.70
N ASP A 288 0.02 16.38 -13.89
CA ASP A 288 1.04 15.48 -13.35
C ASP A 288 1.14 15.60 -11.82
N ALA A 289 1.00 16.80 -11.26
CA ALA A 289 0.97 17.01 -9.82
C ALA A 289 -0.18 16.25 -9.15
N HIS A 290 -1.39 16.39 -9.67
CA HIS A 290 -2.56 15.66 -9.19
C HIS A 290 -2.42 14.16 -9.39
N PHE A 291 -1.89 13.72 -10.53
CA PHE A 291 -1.59 12.30 -10.74
C PHE A 291 -0.63 11.76 -9.68
N VAL A 292 0.45 12.48 -9.38
CA VAL A 292 1.44 12.09 -8.37
C VAL A 292 0.80 12.03 -6.98
N VAL A 293 0.09 13.09 -6.55
CA VAL A 293 -0.62 13.12 -5.26
C VAL A 293 -1.56 11.93 -5.13
N TRP A 294 -2.36 11.67 -6.18
CA TRP A 294 -3.29 10.55 -6.20
C TRP A 294 -2.60 9.20 -5.97
N GLN A 295 -1.47 8.95 -6.64
CA GLN A 295 -0.72 7.70 -6.48
C GLN A 295 -0.18 7.54 -5.05
N VAL A 296 0.30 8.63 -4.43
CA VAL A 296 0.80 8.64 -3.04
C VAL A 296 -0.34 8.34 -2.07
N ILE A 297 -1.49 8.99 -2.26
CA ILE A 297 -2.64 8.83 -1.39
C ILE A 297 -3.25 7.42 -1.51
N GLN A 298 -3.25 6.81 -2.69
CA GLN A 298 -3.59 5.39 -2.86
C GLN A 298 -2.67 4.46 -2.05
N MET A 299 -1.37 4.74 -2.01
CA MET A 299 -0.44 3.95 -1.20
C MET A 299 -0.69 4.13 0.30
N ALA A 300 -0.96 5.36 0.74
CA ALA A 300 -1.28 5.67 2.14
C ALA A 300 -2.58 4.97 2.57
N TRP A 301 -3.60 5.00 1.72
CA TRP A 301 -4.84 4.25 1.91
C TRP A 301 -4.58 2.74 2.04
N VAL A 302 -3.78 2.15 1.14
CA VAL A 302 -3.47 0.72 1.21
C VAL A 302 -2.71 0.38 2.47
N MET A 303 -1.75 1.20 2.90
CA MET A 303 -0.98 0.94 4.12
C MET A 303 -1.90 0.79 5.34
N GLU A 304 -2.88 1.67 5.49
CA GLU A 304 -3.84 1.64 6.61
C GLU A 304 -4.62 0.31 6.66
N HIS A 305 -5.13 -0.14 5.51
CA HIS A 305 -6.00 -1.32 5.45
C HIS A 305 -5.22 -2.64 5.39
N LEU A 306 -4.02 -2.63 4.79
CA LEU A 306 -3.19 -3.82 4.61
C LEU A 306 -2.80 -4.44 5.96
N GLU A 307 -2.38 -3.59 6.90
CA GLU A 307 -1.98 -4.05 8.24
C GLU A 307 -3.17 -4.65 9.00
N GLN A 308 -4.31 -3.97 9.00
CA GLN A 308 -5.52 -4.42 9.68
C GLN A 308 -6.00 -5.76 9.12
N THR A 309 -6.04 -5.89 7.78
CA THR A 309 -6.45 -7.11 7.10
C THR A 309 -5.50 -8.28 7.42
N VAL A 310 -4.19 -8.07 7.33
CA VAL A 310 -3.19 -9.11 7.65
C VAL A 310 -3.28 -9.56 9.11
N ARG A 311 -3.53 -8.62 10.04
CA ARG A 311 -3.75 -8.92 11.47
C ARG A 311 -5.01 -9.77 11.67
N ARG A 312 -6.14 -9.40 11.06
CA ARG A 312 -7.40 -10.18 11.15
C ARG A 312 -7.23 -11.59 10.62
N CYS A 313 -6.64 -11.76 9.43
CA CYS A 313 -6.36 -13.07 8.85
C CYS A 313 -5.48 -13.96 9.76
N SER A 314 -4.60 -13.35 10.54
CA SER A 314 -3.75 -14.06 11.51
C SER A 314 -4.51 -14.43 12.80
N GLN A 315 -5.41 -13.57 13.26
CA GLN A 315 -6.20 -13.75 14.49
C GLN A 315 -7.26 -14.84 14.36
N GLU A 316 -8.07 -14.81 13.28
CA GLU A 316 -9.17 -15.77 13.07
C GLU A 316 -8.70 -17.23 13.07
N ARG A 317 -7.47 -17.47 12.60
CA ARG A 317 -6.85 -18.80 12.60
C ARG A 317 -6.51 -19.30 13.99
N THR A 318 -6.02 -18.41 14.85
CA THR A 318 -5.67 -18.78 16.23
C THR A 318 -6.94 -19.16 16.99
N LEU A 319 -8.03 -18.41 16.78
CA LEU A 319 -9.35 -18.70 17.35
C LEU A 319 -9.99 -19.97 16.78
N GLY A 320 -9.94 -20.18 15.46
CA GLY A 320 -10.45 -21.38 14.80
C GLY A 320 -9.78 -22.66 15.31
N ASN A 321 -8.46 -22.63 15.55
CA ASN A 321 -7.73 -23.76 16.13
C ASN A 321 -8.16 -24.08 17.58
N HIS A 322 -8.68 -23.11 18.33
CA HIS A 322 -9.19 -23.34 19.68
C HIS A 322 -10.64 -23.87 19.69
N LEU A 323 -11.47 -23.42 18.73
CA LEU A 323 -12.88 -23.81 18.65
C LEU A 323 -13.10 -25.20 18.02
N VAL A 324 -12.18 -25.69 17.19
CA VAL A 324 -12.32 -26.99 16.49
C VAL A 324 -11.84 -28.19 17.31
N SER A 325 -11.56 -28.03 18.61
CA SER A 325 -11.16 -29.13 19.51
C SER A 325 -12.24 -30.22 19.76
N GLN A 326 -13.41 -30.15 19.11
CA GLN A 326 -14.48 -31.16 19.25
C GLN A 326 -14.85 -31.95 17.97
N GLY A 327 -14.18 -31.76 16.83
CA GLY A 327 -14.42 -32.59 15.65
C GLY A 327 -13.17 -32.72 14.78
N GLU A 328 -12.76 -33.95 14.47
CA GLU A 328 -11.53 -34.30 13.73
C GLU A 328 -11.53 -33.86 12.25
N HIS A 329 -11.65 -32.55 11.97
CA HIS A 329 -11.16 -32.02 10.70
C HIS A 329 -9.69 -31.69 10.83
N LYS A 330 -8.84 -32.65 10.44
CA LYS A 330 -7.44 -32.37 10.10
C LYS A 330 -7.43 -31.40 8.93
N SER A 331 -7.32 -30.11 9.23
CA SER A 331 -6.91 -29.10 8.26
C SER A 331 -5.62 -29.60 7.60
N ASP A 332 -5.69 -29.90 6.30
CA ASP A 332 -4.53 -30.34 5.53
C ASP A 332 -3.65 -29.11 5.34
N ASP A 333 -2.53 -29.04 6.07
CA ASP A 333 -1.59 -27.91 6.10
C ASP A 333 -1.05 -27.57 4.68
N ASN A 334 -1.14 -28.52 3.75
CA ASN A 334 -0.86 -28.33 2.33
C ASN A 334 -1.83 -27.40 1.59
N SER A 335 -2.95 -27.02 2.21
CA SER A 335 -3.96 -26.12 1.64
C SER A 335 -3.65 -24.64 1.85
N LEU A 336 -2.54 -24.30 2.51
CA LEU A 336 -2.20 -22.92 2.86
C LEU A 336 -1.06 -22.38 2.00
N LEU A 337 -1.28 -21.20 1.42
CA LEU A 337 -0.24 -20.43 0.74
C LEU A 337 0.49 -19.54 1.76
N ARG A 338 1.81 -19.68 1.83
CA ARG A 338 2.68 -18.83 2.66
C ARG A 338 3.40 -17.83 1.77
N VAL A 339 3.11 -16.56 2.00
CA VAL A 339 3.60 -15.42 1.23
C VAL A 339 4.53 -14.59 2.11
N PRO A 340 5.84 -14.58 1.83
CA PRO A 340 6.72 -13.62 2.48
C PRO A 340 6.41 -12.22 1.96
N VAL A 341 6.37 -11.25 2.87
CA VAL A 341 6.14 -9.82 2.57
C VAL A 341 7.00 -8.96 3.50
N VAL A 342 7.24 -7.71 3.11
CA VAL A 342 7.73 -6.67 4.03
C VAL A 342 6.71 -5.55 4.03
N LEU A 343 6.00 -5.37 5.14
CA LEU A 343 4.90 -4.42 5.25
C LEU A 343 5.43 -3.04 5.65
N LEU A 344 4.96 -1.99 4.98
CA LEU A 344 5.19 -0.61 5.41
C LEU A 344 4.55 -0.40 6.79
N GLY A 345 5.32 0.10 7.76
CA GLY A 345 4.92 0.18 9.17
C GLY A 345 5.49 -0.94 10.05
N ILE A 346 5.81 -2.10 9.47
CA ILE A 346 6.45 -3.23 10.18
C ILE A 346 7.94 -3.33 9.86
N PHE A 347 8.31 -3.13 8.59
CA PHE A 347 9.70 -3.06 8.12
C PHE A 347 10.55 -4.33 8.36
N GLN A 348 9.90 -5.44 8.65
CA GLN A 348 10.51 -6.75 8.87
C GLN A 348 9.81 -7.80 7.98
N PRO A 349 10.50 -8.90 7.61
CA PRO A 349 9.88 -9.98 6.86
C PRO A 349 8.77 -10.68 7.64
N GLU A 350 7.56 -10.62 7.10
CA GLU A 350 6.40 -11.32 7.62
C GLU A 350 5.99 -12.47 6.71
N ILE A 351 5.43 -13.53 7.29
CA ILE A 351 4.81 -14.62 6.53
C ILE A 351 3.30 -14.52 6.64
N VAL A 352 2.68 -13.90 5.64
CA VAL A 352 1.22 -13.91 5.52
C VAL A 352 0.79 -15.29 5.05
N THR A 353 -0.16 -15.90 5.75
CA THR A 353 -0.71 -17.19 5.36
C THR A 353 -2.12 -17.01 4.86
N LEU A 354 -2.38 -17.50 3.65
CA LEU A 354 -3.66 -17.40 2.92
C LEU A 354 -4.16 -18.80 2.55
N PRO A 355 -5.46 -18.99 2.28
CA PRO A 355 -5.93 -20.21 1.62
C PRO A 355 -5.30 -20.35 0.24
N ASN A 356 -4.77 -21.51 -0.13
CA ASN A 356 -4.13 -21.74 -1.44
C ASN A 356 -5.11 -21.62 -2.61
N ARG A 357 -6.40 -21.84 -2.34
CA ARG A 357 -7.49 -21.49 -3.26
C ARG A 357 -8.24 -20.30 -2.68
N VAL A 358 -7.95 -19.11 -3.19
CA VAL A 358 -8.97 -18.07 -3.27
C VAL A 358 -9.70 -18.43 -4.55
N ASP A 359 -10.87 -19.04 -4.44
CA ASP A 359 -11.63 -19.46 -5.61
C ASP A 359 -12.20 -18.19 -6.28
N LEU A 360 -11.36 -17.50 -7.05
CA LEU A 360 -11.75 -16.29 -7.78
C LEU A 360 -12.85 -16.58 -8.81
N LYS A 361 -13.06 -17.85 -9.18
CA LYS A 361 -14.15 -18.30 -10.05
C LYS A 361 -15.50 -18.41 -9.34
N ASP A 362 -15.49 -18.53 -8.01
CA ASP A 362 -16.65 -18.45 -7.14
C ASP A 362 -16.66 -17.14 -6.34
N ALA A 363 -15.86 -16.13 -6.75
CA ALA A 363 -15.91 -14.81 -6.16
C ALA A 363 -17.31 -14.18 -6.39
N PRO A 364 -17.98 -13.68 -5.34
CA PRO A 364 -19.31 -13.08 -5.44
C PRO A 364 -19.39 -11.92 -6.45
N LEU A 365 -18.26 -11.29 -6.79
CA LEU A 365 -18.17 -10.26 -7.83
C LEU A 365 -18.53 -10.73 -9.25
N VAL A 366 -18.55 -12.04 -9.53
CA VAL A 366 -18.87 -12.61 -10.86
C VAL A 366 -20.18 -13.40 -10.88
N ARG A 367 -20.70 -13.83 -9.70
CA ARG A 367 -22.02 -14.47 -9.58
C ARG A 367 -23.05 -13.51 -9.00
N ALA A 368 -23.44 -12.52 -9.79
CA ALA A 368 -24.74 -11.90 -9.62
C ALA A 368 -25.83 -12.87 -10.14
N ASP A 369 -26.05 -13.97 -9.41
CA ASP A 369 -27.27 -14.77 -9.50
C ASP A 369 -27.59 -15.31 -8.09
N SER A 370 -28.43 -14.52 -7.41
CA SER A 370 -29.26 -14.81 -6.25
C SER A 370 -29.22 -16.25 -5.72
N THR A 371 -28.52 -16.47 -4.61
CA THR A 371 -28.99 -17.39 -3.57
C THR A 371 -28.57 -16.91 -2.19
N GLN A 372 -29.57 -16.51 -1.40
CA GLN A 372 -29.50 -16.28 0.04
C GLN A 372 -28.98 -17.52 0.78
N ALA A 373 -27.84 -17.41 1.45
CA ALA A 373 -27.53 -18.18 2.67
C ALA A 373 -26.18 -17.78 3.28
N ALA A 374 -26.15 -16.70 4.07
CA ALA A 374 -25.22 -16.51 5.20
C ALA A 374 -25.74 -15.32 6.01
N ALA A 375 -26.47 -15.55 7.09
CA ALA A 375 -25.96 -15.76 8.45
C ALA A 375 -25.98 -14.42 9.23
N GLU A 376 -27.08 -14.24 9.96
CA GLU A 376 -27.23 -13.28 11.05
C GLU A 376 -26.06 -13.45 12.04
N LEU A 377 -25.08 -12.56 11.97
CA LEU A 377 -24.20 -12.28 13.09
C LEU A 377 -24.69 -10.98 13.73
N ASP A 378 -25.30 -11.17 14.89
CA ASP A 378 -25.77 -10.15 15.82
C ASP A 378 -24.59 -9.24 16.23
N ASP A 379 -24.52 -8.05 15.65
CA ASP A 379 -23.54 -6.98 15.95
C ASP A 379 -23.86 -6.23 17.27
N GLY A 380 -24.83 -6.73 18.03
CA GLY A 380 -25.19 -6.20 19.34
C GLY A 380 -24.19 -6.62 20.43
N HIS A 381 -23.26 -5.74 20.76
CA HIS A 381 -22.34 -5.80 21.93
C HIS A 381 -20.98 -6.50 21.72
N LEU A 382 -20.13 -5.95 20.86
CA LEU A 382 -18.68 -6.01 21.07
C LEU A 382 -18.28 -5.00 22.15
N VAL A 383 -18.62 -5.31 23.41
CA VAL A 383 -17.90 -4.73 24.55
C VAL A 383 -16.47 -5.29 24.47
N ASP A 384 -15.53 -4.36 24.43
CA ASP A 384 -14.08 -4.49 24.29
C ASP A 384 -13.41 -5.38 25.37
N ASP A 385 -13.74 -6.68 25.38
CA ASP A 385 -13.09 -7.69 26.24
C ASP A 385 -11.82 -8.20 25.54
N TYR A 386 -10.85 -7.28 25.42
CA TYR A 386 -9.54 -7.47 24.80
C TYR A 386 -8.70 -8.49 25.59
N LYS A 387 -8.95 -9.79 25.40
CA LYS A 387 -8.16 -10.84 26.06
C LYS A 387 -6.75 -10.90 25.47
N PRO A 388 -5.71 -10.98 26.33
CA PRO A 388 -4.32 -10.86 25.91
C PRO A 388 -3.83 -12.16 25.26
N TYR A 389 -3.98 -12.27 23.93
CA TYR A 389 -3.42 -13.41 23.18
C TYR A 389 -1.91 -13.27 22.92
N GLN A 390 -1.29 -14.44 22.70
CA GLN A 390 0.13 -14.71 22.61
C GLN A 390 0.89 -13.69 21.76
N LYS A 391 2.06 -13.29 22.28
CA LYS A 391 3.04 -12.41 21.64
C LYS A 391 3.35 -12.86 20.20
N SER A 392 2.69 -12.29 19.21
CA SER A 392 3.36 -12.05 17.94
C SER A 392 4.54 -11.13 18.27
N ARG A 393 5.75 -11.61 17.98
CA ARG A 393 7.00 -10.85 18.12
C ARG A 393 7.09 -9.77 17.03
N ASP A 394 6.08 -9.66 16.18
CA ASP A 394 6.23 -9.28 14.76
C ASP A 394 5.61 -7.91 14.45
N LEU A 395 5.38 -7.09 15.49
CA LEU A 395 4.93 -5.69 15.35
C LEU A 395 5.85 -4.73 16.10
N THR A 396 7.12 -5.12 16.27
CA THR A 396 8.05 -4.38 17.11
C THR A 396 8.21 -2.96 16.58
N VAL A 397 8.52 -2.77 15.29
CA VAL A 397 8.68 -1.43 14.72
C VAL A 397 7.38 -0.64 14.77
N ARG A 398 6.24 -1.22 14.35
CA ARG A 398 4.95 -0.51 14.40
C ARG A 398 4.64 0.01 15.80
N ARG A 399 4.76 -0.84 16.81
CA ARG A 399 4.52 -0.45 18.21
C ARG A 399 5.46 0.64 18.66
N LEU A 400 6.71 0.64 18.18
CA LEU A 400 7.66 1.71 18.48
C LEU A 400 7.24 3.02 17.87
N LEU A 401 6.82 3.00 16.59
CA LEU A 401 6.34 4.18 15.91
C LEU A 401 5.12 4.76 16.62
N ASP A 402 4.17 3.90 17.00
CA ASP A 402 3.03 4.32 17.82
C ASP A 402 3.50 4.85 19.19
N CYS A 403 4.44 4.17 19.85
CA CYS A 403 4.93 4.58 21.17
C CYS A 403 5.64 5.94 21.13
N VAL A 404 6.55 6.16 20.17
CA VAL A 404 7.18 7.47 19.95
C VAL A 404 6.11 8.52 19.70
N TYR A 405 5.17 8.24 18.78
CA TYR A 405 4.09 9.15 18.47
C TYR A 405 3.28 9.57 19.72
N TRP A 406 2.86 8.60 20.53
CA TRP A 406 2.05 8.86 21.73
C TRP A 406 2.84 9.51 22.87
N ASN A 407 4.14 9.24 23.01
CA ASN A 407 4.96 9.76 24.12
C ASN A 407 5.67 11.08 23.81
N THR A 408 5.75 11.47 22.54
CA THR A 408 6.23 12.81 22.22
C THR A 408 5.23 13.88 22.67
N TYR A 409 4.00 13.51 23.07
CA TYR A 409 2.88 14.41 23.34
C TYR A 409 2.62 15.36 22.15
N ARG A 410 2.97 14.91 20.95
CA ARG A 410 2.78 15.62 19.68
C ARG A 410 1.91 14.85 18.69
N PRO A 411 0.79 14.22 19.10
CA PRO A 411 0.02 13.44 18.15
C PRO A 411 -0.88 14.35 17.27
N ASN A 412 -0.37 15.49 16.76
CA ASN A 412 -1.03 16.66 16.11
C ASN A 412 -1.08 17.99 16.91
N TYR A 413 -0.26 18.13 17.96
CA TYR A 413 0.01 19.40 18.67
C TYR A 413 -1.21 20.31 18.97
N ILE A 414 -2.31 19.74 19.49
CA ILE A 414 -3.29 20.53 20.23
C ILE A 414 -2.75 20.77 21.64
N THR A 415 -2.45 22.04 21.95
CA THR A 415 -2.44 22.52 23.34
C THR A 415 -3.21 23.83 23.41
N GLY A 416 -4.37 23.83 24.08
CA GLY A 416 -5.06 25.06 24.45
C GLY A 416 -6.41 24.83 25.13
N ASN A 417 -6.63 25.51 26.25
CA ASN A 417 -7.98 25.84 26.72
C ASN A 417 -8.50 26.98 25.83
N VAL A 418 -9.75 26.87 25.38
CA VAL A 418 -10.36 27.52 24.20
C VAL A 418 -10.43 29.07 24.22
N GLU A 419 -10.00 29.75 25.28
CA GLU A 419 -10.35 31.18 25.46
C GLU A 419 -9.21 32.20 25.23
N ASP A 420 -7.96 31.79 25.01
CA ASP A 420 -6.87 32.76 24.76
C ASP A 420 -6.04 32.40 23.50
N SER A 421 -6.26 33.19 22.46
CA SER A 421 -5.72 33.08 21.10
C SER A 421 -4.19 33.13 21.02
N SER A 422 -3.54 32.17 20.32
CA SER A 422 -2.27 32.31 19.55
C SER A 422 -1.53 30.99 19.21
N HIS A 423 -2.09 29.80 19.49
CA HIS A 423 -1.38 28.53 19.31
C HIS A 423 -2.05 27.63 18.26
N THR A 424 -1.64 27.75 16.99
CA THR A 424 -1.86 26.71 15.97
C THR A 424 -0.50 26.13 15.58
N ARG A 425 -0.20 24.95 16.14
CA ARG A 425 0.93 24.10 15.78
C ARG A 425 0.38 23.01 14.85
N GLY A 426 1.08 22.71 13.76
CA GLY A 426 0.57 21.90 12.65
C GLY A 426 0.48 20.39 12.94
N PRO A 427 -0.25 19.62 12.09
CA PRO A 427 -0.37 18.17 12.24
C PRO A 427 0.98 17.53 12.02
N VAL A 428 1.28 16.52 12.82
CA VAL A 428 2.28 15.55 12.42
C VAL A 428 1.56 14.21 12.27
N PRO A 429 1.53 13.63 11.05
CA PRO A 429 0.97 12.31 10.85
C PRO A 429 1.57 11.30 11.84
N PRO A 430 0.83 10.22 12.15
CA PRO A 430 1.45 9.06 12.77
C PRO A 430 2.72 8.66 12.00
N LEU A 431 3.78 8.27 12.72
CA LEU A 431 5.09 8.00 12.11
C LEU A 431 5.09 6.98 10.94
N PRO A 432 4.17 6.00 10.84
CA PRO A 432 4.04 5.17 9.63
C PRO A 432 3.73 5.97 8.36
N PHE A 433 3.04 7.10 8.48
CA PHE A 433 2.70 8.01 7.38
C PHE A 433 3.81 9.02 7.06
N LYS A 434 4.91 8.99 7.80
CA LYS A 434 5.97 9.99 7.68
C LYS A 434 6.60 10.04 6.28
N LEU A 435 6.78 8.89 5.64
CA LEU A 435 7.20 8.81 4.24
C LEU A 435 6.26 9.62 3.33
N PHE A 436 4.95 9.46 3.48
CA PHE A 436 3.97 10.15 2.66
C PHE A 436 3.97 11.66 2.92
N GLN A 437 4.05 12.06 4.18
CA GLN A 437 4.19 13.47 4.56
C GLN A 437 5.44 14.10 3.95
N TYR A 438 6.59 13.43 4.06
CA TYR A 438 7.82 13.89 3.42
C TYR A 438 7.65 13.99 1.91
N PHE A 439 7.11 12.96 1.25
CA PHE A 439 6.91 12.95 -0.20
C PHE A 439 6.02 14.11 -0.66
N LEU A 440 4.86 14.28 -0.03
CA LEU A 440 3.90 15.34 -0.34
C LEU A 440 4.51 16.73 -0.10
N ARG A 441 5.25 16.91 1.00
CA ARG A 441 5.93 18.17 1.30
C ARG A 441 6.99 18.49 0.27
N ARG A 442 7.83 17.50 -0.07
CA ARG A 442 8.99 17.66 -0.95
C ARG A 442 8.59 17.91 -2.40
N TYR A 443 7.68 17.09 -2.91
CA TYR A 443 7.35 17.07 -4.34
C TYR A 443 6.05 17.78 -4.67
N SER A 444 5.18 18.06 -3.68
CA SER A 444 3.92 18.75 -3.93
C SER A 444 3.69 20.01 -3.11
N GLY A 445 4.54 20.30 -2.13
CA GLY A 445 4.32 21.42 -1.21
C GLY A 445 3.03 21.25 -0.43
N LEU A 446 2.63 20.01 -0.16
CA LEU A 446 1.41 19.67 0.56
C LEU A 446 1.74 18.96 1.88
N LEU A 447 0.85 19.08 2.84
CA LEU A 447 0.84 18.34 4.10
C LEU A 447 -0.55 17.77 4.31
N PHE A 448 -0.69 16.72 5.11
CA PHE A 448 -2.02 16.35 5.60
C PHE A 448 -2.63 17.49 6.44
N ALA A 449 -3.96 17.61 6.41
CA ALA A 449 -4.70 18.61 7.18
C ALA A 449 -4.51 18.42 8.71
N TYR A 450 -4.58 19.52 9.47
CA TYR A 450 -4.27 19.53 10.91
C TYR A 450 -5.18 18.64 11.74
N ASN A 451 -6.41 18.48 11.27
CA ASN A 451 -7.45 17.71 11.89
C ASN A 451 -7.61 16.32 11.26
N ALA A 452 -6.78 15.92 10.29
CA ALA A 452 -6.98 14.68 9.55
C ALA A 452 -7.09 13.45 10.48
N TRP A 453 -6.38 13.44 11.61
CA TRP A 453 -6.41 12.35 12.60
C TRP A 453 -6.88 12.80 13.99
N SER A 454 -7.78 13.78 14.06
CA SER A 454 -8.30 14.30 15.34
C SER A 454 -9.55 13.53 15.77
N ASP A 455 -9.46 12.73 16.83
CA ASP A 455 -10.61 12.03 17.44
C ASP A 455 -11.58 13.00 18.17
N ASP A 456 -11.11 14.21 18.51
CA ASP A 456 -11.84 15.16 19.37
C ASP A 456 -12.93 15.97 18.63
N ASP A 457 -12.93 15.96 17.31
CA ASP A 457 -13.93 16.65 16.50
C ASP A 457 -14.58 15.64 15.53
N PRO A 458 -15.82 15.18 15.82
CA PRO A 458 -16.51 14.18 15.02
C PRO A 458 -16.90 14.69 13.62
N GLU A 459 -16.86 16.01 13.36
CA GLU A 459 -16.97 16.57 12.00
C GLU A 459 -15.61 16.61 11.28
N ALA A 460 -14.52 16.35 12.00
CA ALA A 460 -13.15 16.50 11.53
C ALA A 460 -12.37 15.18 11.37
N ASP A 461 -12.98 14.02 11.62
CA ASP A 461 -12.38 12.70 11.38
C ASP A 461 -12.25 12.40 9.87
N THR A 462 -11.49 13.25 9.21
CA THR A 462 -11.40 13.35 7.77
C THR A 462 -10.61 12.16 7.24
N TRP A 463 -9.64 11.64 7.99
CA TRP A 463 -8.89 10.45 7.62
C TRP A 463 -9.73 9.18 7.75
N GLU A 464 -10.51 8.95 8.81
CA GLU A 464 -11.35 7.74 8.89
C GLU A 464 -12.42 7.74 7.79
N LEU A 465 -13.02 8.92 7.52
CA LEU A 465 -13.94 9.10 6.41
C LEU A 465 -13.27 8.82 5.06
N PHE A 466 -12.06 9.33 4.86
CA PHE A 466 -11.25 9.08 3.66
C PHE A 466 -10.86 7.61 3.52
N ALA A 467 -10.39 6.97 4.60
CA ALA A 467 -9.98 5.59 4.64
C ALA A 467 -11.14 4.66 4.28
N ARG A 468 -12.38 5.01 4.60
CA ARG A 468 -13.56 4.23 4.19
C ARG A 468 -13.95 4.38 2.71
N ASN A 469 -13.34 5.30 1.96
CA ASN A 469 -13.74 5.61 0.59
C ASN A 469 -12.96 4.79 -0.46
N PHE A 470 -13.60 3.79 -1.06
CA PHE A 470 -13.04 2.99 -2.16
C PHE A 470 -13.04 3.68 -3.52
N GLY A 471 -13.81 4.77 -3.65
CA GLY A 471 -13.86 5.62 -4.82
C GLY A 471 -12.49 6.16 -5.26
N LEU A 472 -11.50 6.15 -4.36
CA LEU A 472 -10.11 6.52 -4.68
C LEU A 472 -9.51 5.66 -5.81
N PHE A 473 -9.92 4.41 -5.98
CA PHE A 473 -9.47 3.55 -7.07
C PHE A 473 -10.42 3.56 -8.28
N ALA A 474 -11.65 4.02 -8.07
CA ALA A 474 -12.68 4.13 -9.09
C ALA A 474 -12.33 5.17 -10.15
N HIS A 475 -12.96 5.03 -11.29
CA HIS A 475 -12.92 6.03 -12.34
C HIS A 475 -13.89 7.16 -12.05
N ASP A 476 -13.41 8.37 -12.25
CA ASP A 476 -14.04 9.64 -11.88
C ASP A 476 -14.77 10.33 -13.04
N ASP A 477 -14.63 9.83 -14.27
CA ASP A 477 -15.23 10.37 -15.50
C ASP A 477 -16.62 9.77 -15.85
N VAL A 478 -17.30 9.16 -14.88
CA VAL A 478 -18.65 8.59 -15.09
C VAL A 478 -19.70 9.70 -15.02
N GLU A 479 -20.33 9.99 -16.17
CA GLU A 479 -21.44 10.94 -16.26
C GLU A 479 -22.61 10.51 -15.34
N GLY A 480 -23.04 11.40 -14.43
CA GLY A 480 -24.15 11.13 -13.50
C GLY A 480 -23.78 10.46 -12.18
N ARG A 481 -22.49 10.29 -11.87
CA ARG A 481 -22.08 10.05 -10.47
C ARG A 481 -22.27 11.38 -9.74
N ASP A 482 -23.31 11.47 -8.91
CA ASP A 482 -23.67 12.68 -8.17
C ASP A 482 -22.44 13.18 -7.39
N SER A 483 -21.93 14.33 -7.80
CA SER A 483 -20.86 15.06 -7.11
C SER A 483 -21.43 16.04 -6.09
N ASP A 484 -22.68 15.85 -5.66
CA ASP A 484 -23.54 16.88 -5.05
C ASP A 484 -22.81 17.64 -3.92
N VAL A 485 -22.31 18.81 -4.31
CA VAL A 485 -21.30 19.61 -3.61
C VAL A 485 -21.88 20.26 -2.34
N GLU A 486 -23.20 20.20 -2.15
CA GLU A 486 -23.89 20.92 -1.08
C GLU A 486 -23.74 20.32 0.31
N SER A 487 -23.20 19.10 0.44
CA SER A 487 -22.76 18.57 1.73
C SER A 487 -21.31 18.12 1.66
N ALA A 488 -20.40 18.99 2.10
CA ALA A 488 -19.01 18.61 2.31
C ALA A 488 -18.95 17.30 3.11
N PHE A 489 -18.42 16.24 2.49
CA PHE A 489 -18.11 14.93 3.08
C PHE A 489 -19.26 13.90 3.16
N GLN A 490 -20.13 13.78 2.15
CA GLN A 490 -20.98 12.60 2.02
C GLN A 490 -20.30 11.48 1.21
N TYR A 491 -19.30 10.85 1.84
CA TYR A 491 -18.84 9.46 1.63
C TYR A 491 -18.36 9.00 0.23
N ALA A 492 -18.47 9.81 -0.82
CA ALA A 492 -17.94 9.55 -2.16
C ALA A 492 -17.13 10.71 -2.77
N ASP A 493 -16.97 11.82 -2.03
CA ASP A 493 -16.50 13.12 -2.56
C ASP A 493 -14.97 13.29 -2.63
N PHE A 494 -14.19 12.32 -2.13
CA PHE A 494 -12.74 12.38 -2.24
C PHE A 494 -12.35 12.06 -3.68
N THR A 495 -11.98 13.09 -4.42
CA THR A 495 -11.62 12.95 -5.83
C THR A 495 -10.27 12.28 -5.92
N ASP A 496 -9.17 12.90 -5.50
CA ASP A 496 -7.83 12.32 -5.49
C ASP A 496 -7.16 12.27 -4.11
N GLY A 497 -7.89 12.70 -3.08
CA GLY A 497 -7.40 12.82 -1.71
C GLY A 497 -6.66 14.12 -1.45
N SER A 498 -6.59 15.05 -2.41
CA SER A 498 -6.11 16.41 -2.14
C SER A 498 -7.02 17.19 -1.18
N GLU A 499 -8.25 16.73 -0.95
CA GLU A 499 -9.20 17.34 0.00
C GLU A 499 -8.75 17.20 1.46
N ILE A 500 -7.96 16.16 1.76
CA ILE A 500 -7.37 15.96 3.10
C ILE A 500 -5.98 16.58 3.23
N LEU A 501 -5.57 17.37 2.24
CA LEU A 501 -4.26 18.01 2.18
C LEU A 501 -4.37 19.54 2.23
N VAL A 502 -3.35 20.17 2.77
CA VAL A 502 -3.20 21.62 2.88
C VAL A 502 -1.85 22.06 2.32
N SER A 503 -1.75 23.31 1.88
CA SER A 503 -0.46 23.89 1.47
C SER A 503 0.53 23.85 2.64
N ALA A 504 1.76 23.44 2.34
CA ALA A 504 2.88 23.47 3.28
C ALA A 504 3.39 24.90 3.53
N GLU A 505 3.07 25.86 2.64
CA GLU A 505 3.49 27.25 2.77
C GLU A 505 2.30 28.21 3.05
N PRO A 506 2.48 29.17 3.99
CA PRO A 506 3.68 29.40 4.78
C PRO A 506 3.96 28.26 5.77
N ALA A 507 5.24 27.94 5.97
CA ALA A 507 5.68 26.83 6.80
C ALA A 507 4.98 26.87 8.17
N PRO A 508 4.34 25.78 8.64
CA PRO A 508 3.73 25.76 9.96
C PRO A 508 4.79 26.08 11.02
N VAL A 509 4.50 27.05 11.89
CA VAL A 509 5.47 27.52 12.90
C VAL A 509 5.67 26.43 13.95
N VAL A 510 6.85 25.80 13.95
CA VAL A 510 7.26 24.84 14.97
C VAL A 510 7.60 25.61 16.24
N VAL A 511 6.69 25.66 17.21
CA VAL A 511 6.98 26.20 18.54
C VAL A 511 7.40 25.05 19.45
N HIS A 512 8.70 24.95 19.73
CA HIS A 512 9.21 24.06 20.77
C HIS A 512 8.80 24.62 22.14
N SER A 513 7.79 24.04 22.78
CA SER A 513 7.61 24.23 24.22
C SER A 513 8.62 23.35 24.96
N HIS A 514 9.69 23.96 25.46
CA HIS A 514 10.44 23.39 26.57
C HIS A 514 9.51 23.39 27.79
N PHE A 515 8.99 22.23 28.17
CA PHE A 515 8.36 22.06 29.46
C PHE A 515 9.45 21.96 30.54
N HIS A 516 9.29 22.76 31.59
CA HIS A 516 10.10 22.77 32.80
C HIS A 516 9.57 21.79 33.83
#